data_AF-A0A251NCI8-F1
#
_entry.id   AF-A0A251NCI8-F1
#
_cell.length_a   1.000
_cell.length_b   1.000
_cell.length_c   1.000
_cell.angle_alpha   90.00
_cell.angle_beta   90.00
_cell.angle_gamma   90.00
#
_symmetry.space_group_name_H-M   'P 1'
#
loop_
_entity.id
_entity.type
_entity.pdbx_description
1 polymer ?
#
loop_
_entity_poly.entity_id
_entity_poly.type
_entity_poly.pdbx_seq_one_letter_code
_entity_poly.pdbx_strand_id
1 'polypeptide(L)'
;MGNSQSPSSHKDPRFASSSRAFSHTELEALKSLHASLAAQSQSNGPHVSPSVFKNYFGLHGPLGDRMFDLVTQQRKDQKLTFEDLVIAKGIYEKGTKDEIEEFIYQLLDVSGNGIVGRSDLECVLVAMFDNIFNMDNSEHGSSAHHDTVNIFLNAAKFAKHDERHAEESLSFEDFRTWCTLLPSVRKFLGSLLIPPNQGRPGSQVPRLLHLENIDPNMILLKKIYAWHIGGILPQHDLEEWKLLYHSSVNGLSFSTFLGNVSLVGCCN
;
A
#
# COMPACT_ATOMS: atom_id res chain seq x y z
N MET A 1 39.43 -34.92 -22.15
CA MET A 1 39.19 -33.92 -21.08
C MET A 1 38.61 -32.67 -21.74
N GLY A 2 37.29 -32.62 -21.90
CA GLY A 2 36.61 -31.46 -22.47
C GLY A 2 35.95 -30.68 -21.34
N ASN A 3 36.49 -29.50 -21.03
CA ASN A 3 35.84 -28.54 -20.14
C ASN A 3 34.64 -27.94 -20.87
N SER A 4 33.46 -28.49 -20.61
CA SER A 4 32.19 -27.84 -20.92
C SER A 4 31.96 -26.72 -19.90
N GLN A 5 32.59 -25.56 -20.13
CA GLN A 5 32.08 -24.33 -19.55
C GLN A 5 30.77 -24.01 -20.28
N SER A 6 29.66 -24.16 -19.56
CA SER A 6 28.35 -23.72 -20.01
C SER A 6 28.38 -22.22 -20.31
N PRO A 7 27.78 -21.75 -21.41
CA PRO A 7 27.81 -20.35 -21.77
C PRO A 7 26.93 -19.54 -20.81
N SER A 8 27.46 -18.38 -20.43
CA SER A 8 26.86 -17.25 -19.73
C SER A 8 25.32 -17.22 -19.72
N SER A 9 24.73 -17.31 -18.53
CA SER A 9 23.32 -16.98 -18.30
C SER A 9 23.07 -15.56 -18.84
N HIS A 10 22.13 -15.41 -19.77
CA HIS A 10 21.58 -14.12 -20.17
C HIS A 10 21.15 -13.38 -18.90
N LYS A 11 21.96 -12.42 -18.43
CA LYS A 11 21.56 -11.53 -17.34
C LYS A 11 20.45 -10.66 -17.89
N ASP A 12 19.25 -10.70 -17.29
CA ASP A 12 18.13 -9.85 -17.69
C ASP A 12 18.64 -8.39 -17.71
N PRO A 13 18.55 -7.68 -18.85
CA PRO A 13 19.01 -6.29 -18.93
C PRO A 13 18.29 -5.38 -17.93
N ARG A 14 17.05 -5.73 -17.54
CA ARG A 14 16.32 -5.00 -16.49
C ARG A 14 16.95 -5.21 -15.12
N PHE A 15 17.42 -6.41 -14.80
CA PHE A 15 18.13 -6.65 -13.53
C PHE A 15 19.39 -5.78 -13.44
N ALA A 16 20.17 -5.72 -14.52
CA ALA A 16 21.38 -4.88 -14.58
C ALA A 16 21.05 -3.39 -14.44
N SER A 17 19.92 -2.93 -15.01
CA SER A 17 19.45 -1.55 -14.88
C SER A 17 18.99 -1.25 -13.44
N SER A 18 18.07 -2.05 -12.91
CA SER A 18 17.49 -1.88 -11.57
C SER A 18 18.55 -1.99 -10.47
N SER A 19 19.53 -2.89 -10.62
CA SER A 19 20.63 -3.03 -9.64
C SER A 19 21.45 -1.76 -9.47
N ARG A 20 21.54 -0.89 -10.49
CA ARG A 20 22.27 0.39 -10.40
C ARG A 20 21.60 1.42 -9.51
N ALA A 21 20.30 1.25 -9.23
CA ALA A 21 19.55 2.13 -8.34
C ALA A 21 19.84 1.85 -6.84
N PHE A 22 20.57 0.77 -6.54
CA PHE A 22 20.91 0.35 -5.20
C PHE A 22 22.41 0.47 -4.92
N SER A 23 22.75 0.87 -3.71
CA SER A 23 24.10 0.73 -3.17
C SER A 23 24.48 -0.75 -2.98
N HIS A 24 25.78 -1.04 -2.87
CA HIS A 24 26.24 -2.40 -2.62
C HIS A 24 25.68 -2.99 -1.32
N THR A 25 25.58 -2.18 -0.26
CA THR A 25 25.02 -2.60 1.02
C THR A 25 23.51 -2.90 0.93
N GLU A 26 22.75 -2.11 0.16
CA GLU A 26 21.34 -2.40 -0.09
C GLU A 26 21.16 -3.70 -0.88
N LEU A 27 21.99 -3.96 -1.89
CA LEU A 27 21.93 -5.21 -2.66
C LEU A 27 22.25 -6.45 -1.81
N GLU A 28 23.27 -6.38 -0.96
CA GLU A 28 23.59 -7.49 -0.05
C GLU A 28 22.50 -7.70 1.02
N ALA A 29 21.86 -6.62 1.49
CA ALA A 29 20.71 -6.72 2.37
C ALA A 29 19.50 -7.37 1.67
N LEU A 30 19.20 -6.98 0.42
CA LEU A 30 18.14 -7.61 -0.39
C LEU A 30 18.42 -9.09 -0.67
N LYS A 31 19.69 -9.44 -0.92
CA LYS A 31 20.11 -10.82 -1.16
C LYS A 31 19.95 -11.67 0.10
N SER A 32 20.34 -11.13 1.25
CA SER A 32 20.15 -11.77 2.56
C SER A 32 18.67 -11.95 2.89
N LEU A 33 17.85 -10.93 2.60
CA LEU A 33 16.40 -11.00 2.74
C LEU A 33 15.82 -12.11 1.85
N HIS A 34 16.15 -12.12 0.56
CA HIS A 34 15.65 -13.14 -0.38
C HIS A 34 16.02 -14.56 0.08
N ALA A 35 17.27 -14.78 0.49
CA ALA A 35 17.72 -16.06 1.00
C ALA A 35 16.95 -16.51 2.25
N SER A 36 16.67 -15.59 3.17
CA SER A 36 15.87 -15.85 4.38
C SER A 36 14.43 -16.24 4.03
N LEU A 37 13.79 -15.54 3.09
CA LEU A 37 12.43 -15.85 2.63
C LEU A 37 12.37 -17.16 1.83
N ALA A 38 13.40 -17.44 1.03
CA ALA A 38 13.49 -18.69 0.27
C ALA A 38 13.62 -19.89 1.21
N ALA A 39 14.41 -19.77 2.29
CA ALA A 39 14.53 -20.81 3.31
C ALA A 39 13.20 -21.11 4.01
N GLN A 40 12.35 -20.10 4.22
CA GLN A 40 11.01 -20.27 4.80
C GLN A 40 10.00 -20.93 3.85
N SER A 41 10.26 -20.94 2.54
CA SER A 41 9.30 -21.40 1.54
C SER A 41 9.16 -22.92 1.46
N GLN A 42 9.94 -23.67 2.25
CA GLN A 42 9.96 -25.14 2.30
C GLN A 42 10.02 -25.82 0.92
N SER A 43 10.51 -25.09 -0.08
CA SER A 43 10.64 -25.54 -1.46
C SER A 43 12.09 -25.97 -1.70
N ASN A 44 12.28 -26.99 -2.54
CA ASN A 44 13.61 -27.53 -2.86
C ASN A 44 14.47 -26.59 -3.74
N GLY A 45 14.19 -25.28 -3.78
CA GLY A 45 14.89 -24.34 -4.66
C GLY A 45 15.06 -22.94 -4.08
N PRO A 46 15.96 -22.13 -4.66
CA PRO A 46 16.29 -20.79 -4.18
C PRO A 46 15.24 -19.75 -4.64
N HIS A 47 13.98 -19.95 -4.26
CA HIS A 47 12.88 -19.04 -4.61
C HIS A 47 11.93 -18.84 -3.44
N VAL A 48 11.29 -17.67 -3.41
CA VAL A 48 10.26 -17.37 -2.43
C VAL A 48 8.90 -17.79 -2.99
N SER A 49 8.13 -18.54 -2.20
CA SER A 49 6.76 -18.91 -2.54
C SER A 49 5.79 -17.73 -2.32
N PRO A 50 4.63 -17.72 -3.00
CA PRO A 50 3.63 -16.67 -2.81
C PRO A 50 3.16 -16.54 -1.37
N SER A 51 3.01 -17.66 -0.66
CA SER A 51 2.57 -17.67 0.74
C SER A 51 3.55 -16.94 1.66
N VAL A 52 4.85 -17.22 1.54
CA VAL A 52 5.89 -16.56 2.34
C VAL A 52 6.02 -15.09 1.97
N PHE A 53 5.97 -14.75 0.67
CA PHE A 53 5.97 -13.37 0.21
C PHE A 53 4.81 -12.57 0.81
N LYS A 54 3.59 -13.08 0.66
CA LYS A 54 2.36 -12.45 1.16
C LYS A 54 2.40 -12.26 2.67
N ASN A 55 2.85 -13.27 3.41
CA ASN A 55 2.98 -13.18 4.87
C ASN A 55 4.04 -12.15 5.28
N TYR A 56 5.20 -12.12 4.63
CA TYR A 56 6.27 -11.18 4.97
C TYR A 56 5.86 -9.72 4.74
N PHE A 57 5.18 -9.43 3.64
CA PHE A 57 4.67 -8.09 3.35
C PHE A 57 3.28 -7.82 3.94
N GLY A 58 2.67 -8.76 4.67
CA GLY A 58 1.31 -8.61 5.21
C GLY A 58 0.25 -8.33 4.13
N LEU A 59 0.43 -8.86 2.92
CA LEU A 59 -0.49 -8.68 1.80
C LEU A 59 -1.33 -9.94 1.65
N HIS A 60 -2.64 -9.82 1.84
CA HIS A 60 -3.56 -10.95 1.76
C HIS A 60 -4.57 -10.75 0.62
N GLY A 61 -5.25 -11.84 0.26
CA GLY A 61 -6.28 -11.83 -0.77
C GLY A 61 -5.79 -11.40 -2.17
N PRO A 62 -6.71 -10.91 -3.02
CA PRO A 62 -6.42 -10.56 -4.42
C PRO A 62 -5.32 -9.52 -4.60
N LEU A 63 -5.22 -8.54 -3.70
CA LEU A 63 -4.16 -7.52 -3.74
C LEU A 63 -2.77 -8.14 -3.55
N GLY A 64 -2.64 -9.10 -2.63
CA GLY A 64 -1.39 -9.81 -2.41
C GLY A 64 -1.01 -10.73 -3.58
N ASP A 65 -1.99 -11.40 -4.18
CA ASP A 65 -1.78 -12.22 -5.38
C ASP A 65 -1.33 -11.37 -6.57
N ARG A 66 -1.99 -10.23 -6.80
CA ARG A 66 -1.61 -9.29 -7.86
C ARG A 66 -0.23 -8.69 -7.63
N MET A 67 0.10 -8.31 -6.40
CA MET A 67 1.45 -7.85 -6.09
C MET A 67 2.50 -8.92 -6.41
N PHE A 68 2.26 -10.17 -6.01
CA PHE A 68 3.18 -11.26 -6.31
C PHE A 68 3.34 -11.48 -7.83
N ASP A 69 2.25 -11.41 -8.58
CA ASP A 69 2.28 -11.49 -10.04
C ASP A 69 3.15 -10.38 -10.65
N LEU A 70 2.98 -9.13 -10.22
CA LEU A 70 3.77 -8.00 -10.75
C LEU A 70 5.25 -8.12 -10.39
N VAL A 71 5.56 -8.49 -9.15
CA VAL A 71 6.95 -8.67 -8.71
C VAL A 71 7.62 -9.82 -9.47
N THR A 72 6.89 -10.92 -9.75
CA THR A 72 7.37 -12.04 -10.56
C THR A 72 7.24 -11.83 -12.07
N GLN A 73 6.97 -10.59 -12.49
CA GLN A 73 6.88 -10.20 -13.89
C GLN A 73 5.85 -11.02 -14.68
N GLN A 74 4.78 -11.44 -14.00
CA GLN A 74 3.65 -12.18 -14.53
C GLN A 74 4.03 -13.55 -15.13
N ARG A 75 5.16 -14.15 -14.73
CA ARG A 75 5.56 -15.48 -15.22
C ARG A 75 4.64 -16.62 -14.78
N LYS A 76 3.85 -16.43 -13.71
CA LYS A 76 2.91 -17.42 -13.14
C LYS A 76 3.54 -18.75 -12.72
N ASP A 77 4.86 -18.80 -12.54
CA ASP A 77 5.60 -19.99 -12.11
C ASP A 77 5.57 -20.22 -10.59
N GLN A 78 4.91 -19.33 -9.84
CA GLN A 78 4.84 -19.30 -8.38
C GLN A 78 6.22 -19.19 -7.71
N LYS A 79 7.20 -18.56 -8.40
CA LYS A 79 8.58 -18.45 -7.93
C LYS A 79 9.08 -17.02 -8.03
N LEU A 80 9.34 -16.43 -6.86
CA LEU A 80 10.04 -15.16 -6.78
C LEU A 80 11.55 -15.38 -6.65
N THR A 81 12.29 -14.99 -7.68
CA THR A 81 13.76 -15.03 -7.70
C THR A 81 14.36 -13.77 -7.08
N PHE A 82 15.67 -13.77 -6.82
CA PHE A 82 16.38 -12.57 -6.36
C PHE A 82 16.34 -11.46 -7.42
N GLU A 83 16.46 -11.82 -8.70
CA GLU A 83 16.43 -10.86 -9.81
C GLU A 83 15.09 -10.14 -9.88
N ASP A 84 13.99 -10.89 -9.74
CA ASP A 84 12.62 -10.33 -9.66
C ASP A 84 12.46 -9.32 -8.54
N LEU A 85 12.95 -9.66 -7.34
CA LEU A 85 12.85 -8.79 -6.18
C LEU A 85 13.60 -7.47 -6.41
N VAL A 86 14.80 -7.55 -6.98
CA VAL A 86 15.62 -6.35 -7.30
C VAL A 86 14.97 -5.53 -8.41
N ILE A 87 14.45 -6.16 -9.45
CA ILE A 87 13.74 -5.47 -10.55
C ILE A 87 12.54 -4.73 -9.99
N ALA A 88 11.67 -5.43 -9.25
CA ALA A 88 10.42 -4.86 -8.74
C ALA A 88 10.67 -3.73 -7.74
N LYS A 89 11.55 -3.92 -6.74
CA LYS A 89 11.89 -2.84 -5.79
C LYS A 89 12.63 -1.70 -6.49
N GLY A 90 13.45 -1.99 -7.51
CA GLY A 90 14.14 -0.96 -8.28
C GLY A 90 13.17 -0.04 -9.01
N ILE A 91 12.08 -0.58 -9.57
CA ILE A 91 11.02 0.21 -10.21
C ILE A 91 10.15 0.89 -9.14
N TYR A 92 9.66 0.11 -8.18
CA TYR A 92 8.62 0.54 -7.24
C TYR A 92 9.10 1.50 -6.15
N GLU A 93 10.36 1.42 -5.73
CA GLU A 93 10.90 2.24 -4.63
C GLU A 93 11.95 3.25 -5.07
N LYS A 94 12.64 2.98 -6.20
CA LYS A 94 13.75 3.80 -6.70
C LYS A 94 13.51 4.33 -8.11
N GLY A 95 12.40 3.98 -8.75
CA GLY A 95 12.06 4.43 -10.09
C GLY A 95 11.69 5.90 -10.14
N THR A 96 11.50 6.41 -11.35
CA THR A 96 10.90 7.72 -11.58
C THR A 96 9.46 7.76 -11.05
N LYS A 97 8.93 8.98 -10.83
CA LYS A 97 7.55 9.15 -10.39
C LYS A 97 6.55 8.41 -11.29
N ASP A 98 6.72 8.52 -12.61
CA ASP A 98 5.84 7.88 -13.58
C ASP A 98 5.96 6.35 -13.54
N GLU A 99 7.15 5.79 -13.39
CA GLU A 99 7.36 4.34 -13.26
C GLU A 99 6.70 3.77 -12.00
N ILE A 100 6.83 4.48 -10.86
CA ILE A 100 6.19 4.08 -9.61
C ILE A 100 4.67 4.17 -9.73
N GLU A 101 4.14 5.26 -10.31
CA GLU A 101 2.70 5.42 -10.51
C GLU A 101 2.13 4.37 -11.46
N GLU A 102 2.83 4.05 -12.54
CA GLU A 102 2.44 2.99 -13.48
C GLU A 102 2.42 1.62 -12.80
N PHE A 103 3.43 1.30 -11.99
CA PHE A 103 3.44 0.05 -11.22
C PHE A 103 2.24 -0.04 -10.28
N ILE A 104 1.91 1.06 -9.59
CA ILE A 104 0.74 1.10 -8.69
C ILE A 104 -0.56 0.98 -9.47
N TYR A 105 -0.67 1.63 -10.62
CA TYR A 105 -1.85 1.52 -11.46
C TYR A 105 -2.07 0.08 -11.94
N GLN A 106 -1.00 -0.61 -12.36
CA GLN A 106 -1.06 -2.03 -12.71
C GLN A 106 -1.42 -2.93 -11.53
N LEU A 107 -1.07 -2.54 -10.30
CA LEU A 107 -1.43 -3.23 -9.08
C LEU A 107 -2.93 -3.14 -8.78
N LEU A 108 -3.60 -2.06 -9.21
CA LEU A 108 -5.04 -1.89 -9.00
C LEU A 108 -5.87 -2.91 -9.78
N ASP A 109 -5.40 -3.37 -10.95
CA ASP A 109 -6.03 -4.43 -11.75
C ASP A 109 -5.83 -5.80 -11.08
N VAL A 110 -6.58 -6.04 -10.00
CA VAL A 110 -6.50 -7.30 -9.22
C VAL A 110 -7.13 -8.48 -9.95
N SER A 111 -8.11 -8.24 -10.83
CA SER A 111 -8.66 -9.27 -11.72
C SER A 111 -7.68 -9.73 -12.80
N GLY A 112 -6.73 -8.88 -13.18
CA GLY A 112 -5.72 -9.16 -14.18
C GLY A 112 -6.24 -9.14 -15.61
N ASN A 113 -7.37 -8.46 -15.86
CA ASN A 113 -7.99 -8.37 -17.17
C ASN A 113 -7.46 -7.19 -18.02
N GLY A 114 -6.51 -6.41 -17.47
CA GLY A 114 -5.93 -5.24 -18.13
C GLY A 114 -6.73 -3.96 -17.94
N ILE A 115 -7.78 -3.98 -17.12
CA ILE A 115 -8.70 -2.88 -16.89
C ILE A 115 -8.88 -2.69 -15.39
N VAL A 116 -8.77 -1.45 -14.91
CA VAL A 116 -9.06 -1.14 -13.51
C VAL A 116 -10.54 -0.81 -13.38
N GLY A 117 -11.35 -1.84 -13.13
CA GLY A 117 -12.79 -1.69 -12.92
C GLY A 117 -13.13 -1.18 -11.51
N ARG A 118 -14.40 -0.82 -11.31
CA ARG A 118 -14.89 -0.39 -9.99
C ARG A 118 -14.72 -1.49 -8.94
N SER A 119 -15.00 -2.74 -9.30
CA SER A 119 -14.84 -3.91 -8.43
C SER A 119 -13.39 -4.16 -8.04
N ASP A 120 -12.45 -3.91 -8.96
CA ASP A 120 -11.01 -4.03 -8.66
C ASP A 120 -10.60 -3.01 -7.60
N LEU A 121 -10.99 -1.74 -7.80
CA LEU A 121 -10.66 -0.67 -6.86
C LEU A 121 -11.32 -0.87 -5.49
N GLU A 122 -12.55 -1.39 -5.47
CA GLU A 122 -13.24 -1.79 -4.24
C GLU A 122 -12.45 -2.88 -3.48
N CYS A 123 -12.03 -3.95 -4.17
CA CYS A 123 -11.22 -5.02 -3.56
C CYS A 123 -9.92 -4.48 -2.96
N VAL A 124 -9.24 -3.55 -3.66
CA VAL A 124 -8.02 -2.91 -3.15
C VAL A 124 -8.28 -2.08 -1.90
N LEU A 125 -9.36 -1.29 -1.89
CA LEU A 125 -9.74 -0.46 -0.74
C LEU A 125 -10.09 -1.31 0.49
N VAL A 126 -10.84 -2.40 0.30
CA VAL A 126 -11.15 -3.36 1.37
C VAL A 126 -9.86 -3.97 1.93
N ALA A 127 -8.99 -4.51 1.08
CA ALA A 127 -7.73 -5.10 1.51
C ALA A 127 -6.81 -4.09 2.24
N MET A 128 -6.82 -2.83 1.81
CA MET A 128 -6.10 -1.75 2.46
C MET A 128 -6.66 -1.44 3.85
N PHE A 129 -7.98 -1.30 3.98
CA PHE A 129 -8.59 -0.99 5.26
C PHE A 129 -8.47 -2.14 6.26
N ASP A 130 -8.57 -3.39 5.79
CA ASP A 130 -8.30 -4.57 6.61
C ASP A 130 -6.86 -4.55 7.13
N ASN A 131 -5.89 -4.21 6.27
CA ASN A 131 -4.48 -4.12 6.66
C ASN A 131 -4.19 -2.99 7.67
N ILE A 132 -4.84 -1.83 7.53
CA ILE A 132 -4.56 -0.64 8.36
C ILE A 132 -5.32 -0.68 9.68
N PHE A 133 -6.58 -1.09 9.66
CA PHE A 133 -7.48 -0.97 10.81
C PHE A 133 -7.76 -2.31 11.50
N ASN A 134 -7.22 -3.43 10.98
CA ASN A 134 -7.53 -4.79 11.46
C ASN A 134 -9.04 -4.95 11.62
N MET A 135 -9.80 -4.67 10.55
CA MET A 135 -11.25 -4.77 10.60
C MET A 135 -11.63 -6.25 10.69
N ASP A 136 -11.73 -6.77 11.90
CA ASP A 136 -12.24 -8.11 12.15
C ASP A 136 -13.66 -8.19 11.58
N ASN A 137 -13.93 -9.20 10.76
CA ASN A 137 -15.26 -9.51 10.21
C ASN A 137 -16.29 -9.90 11.29
N SER A 138 -15.95 -9.79 12.57
CA SER A 138 -16.80 -10.12 13.70
C SER A 138 -17.24 -8.86 14.44
N GLU A 139 -18.55 -8.64 14.34
CA GLU A 139 -19.41 -7.91 15.29
C GLU A 139 -19.53 -6.38 15.10
N HIS A 140 -20.70 -6.00 14.56
CA HIS A 140 -21.32 -4.67 14.55
C HIS A 140 -20.69 -3.61 13.62
N GLY A 141 -20.88 -3.76 12.30
CA GLY A 141 -20.67 -2.63 11.39
C GLY A 141 -20.62 -2.84 9.87
N SER A 142 -21.06 -3.96 9.28
CA SER A 142 -20.94 -4.24 7.83
C SER A 142 -21.37 -3.07 6.92
N SER A 143 -22.41 -2.31 7.30
CA SER A 143 -22.84 -1.14 6.52
C SER A 143 -21.87 0.05 6.60
N ALA A 144 -21.30 0.34 7.76
CA ALA A 144 -20.41 1.49 7.95
C ALA A 144 -19.06 1.31 7.23
N HIS A 145 -18.59 0.07 7.11
CA HIS A 145 -17.42 -0.29 6.31
C HIS A 145 -17.68 -0.04 4.83
N HIS A 146 -18.80 -0.56 4.33
CA HIS A 146 -19.23 -0.39 2.94
C HIS A 146 -19.47 1.09 2.59
N ASP A 147 -20.08 1.86 3.50
CA ASP A 147 -20.27 3.31 3.31
C ASP A 147 -18.92 4.03 3.18
N THR A 148 -17.92 3.64 3.97
CA THR A 148 -16.62 4.28 3.92
C THR A 148 -15.84 3.91 2.65
N VAL A 149 -15.84 2.63 2.27
CA VAL A 149 -15.27 2.18 0.98
C VAL A 149 -15.91 2.96 -0.17
N ASN A 150 -17.24 3.11 -0.16
CA ASN A 150 -17.94 3.86 -1.20
C ASN A 150 -17.54 5.33 -1.28
N ILE A 151 -17.24 6.00 -0.17
CA ILE A 151 -16.76 7.40 -0.20
C ILE A 151 -15.45 7.49 -0.99
N PHE A 152 -14.50 6.60 -0.73
CA PHE A 152 -13.18 6.59 -1.40
C PHE A 152 -13.30 6.14 -2.86
N LEU A 153 -14.19 5.20 -3.12
CA LEU A 153 -14.50 4.68 -4.45
C LEU A 153 -15.21 5.73 -5.33
N ASN A 154 -16.09 6.54 -4.76
CA ASN A 154 -16.81 7.60 -5.47
C ASN A 154 -15.94 8.83 -5.78
N ALA A 155 -14.75 8.94 -5.16
CA ALA A 155 -13.76 9.94 -5.54
C ALA A 155 -13.04 9.56 -6.86
N ALA A 156 -13.11 8.29 -7.28
CA ALA A 156 -12.56 7.83 -8.54
C ALA A 156 -13.55 8.10 -9.67
N LYS A 157 -13.03 8.56 -10.81
CA LYS A 157 -13.81 8.78 -12.02
C LYS A 157 -13.64 7.57 -12.93
N PHE A 158 -14.73 6.83 -13.13
CA PHE A 158 -14.80 5.74 -14.09
C PHE A 158 -15.46 6.25 -15.36
N ALA A 159 -14.90 5.89 -16.52
CA ALA A 159 -15.48 6.24 -17.81
C ALA A 159 -15.27 5.11 -18.81
N LYS A 160 -16.05 5.14 -19.91
CA LYS A 160 -15.78 4.29 -21.07
C LYS A 160 -14.64 4.90 -21.89
N HIS A 161 -13.55 4.15 -21.98
CA HIS A 161 -12.36 4.57 -22.73
C HIS A 161 -12.19 3.83 -24.07
N ASP A 162 -12.83 2.67 -24.25
CA ASP A 162 -12.79 1.88 -25.48
C ASP A 162 -14.18 1.27 -25.75
N GLU A 163 -14.66 1.31 -27.01
CA GLU A 163 -15.90 0.65 -27.42
C GLU A 163 -15.83 -0.87 -27.29
N ARG A 164 -14.62 -1.45 -27.25
CA ARG A 164 -14.39 -2.90 -27.07
C ARG A 164 -14.68 -3.38 -25.66
N HIS A 165 -14.60 -2.50 -24.67
CA HIS A 165 -14.86 -2.84 -23.27
C HIS A 165 -16.15 -2.19 -22.83
N ALA A 166 -17.15 -3.02 -22.54
CA ALA A 166 -18.47 -2.55 -22.14
C ALA A 166 -18.47 -1.89 -20.75
N GLU A 167 -17.44 -2.14 -19.96
CA GLU A 167 -17.32 -1.69 -18.57
C GLU A 167 -16.60 -0.35 -18.46
N GLU A 168 -17.07 0.49 -17.53
CA GLU A 168 -16.38 1.72 -17.17
C GLU A 168 -15.11 1.38 -16.39
N SER A 169 -14.01 2.04 -16.73
CA SER A 169 -12.70 1.81 -16.13
C SER A 169 -12.07 3.10 -15.63
N LEU A 170 -11.17 2.95 -14.67
CA LEU A 170 -10.31 4.04 -14.21
C LEU A 170 -9.12 4.15 -15.16
N SER A 171 -8.96 5.25 -15.88
CA SER A 171 -7.75 5.48 -16.69
C SER A 171 -6.54 5.81 -15.80
N PHE A 172 -5.34 5.76 -16.39
CA PHE A 172 -4.13 6.15 -15.67
C PHE A 172 -4.12 7.64 -15.24
N GLU A 173 -4.71 8.53 -16.04
CA GLU A 173 -4.84 9.95 -15.70
C GLU A 173 -5.86 10.17 -14.57
N ASP A 174 -7.00 9.47 -14.64
CA ASP A 174 -8.01 9.50 -13.57
C ASP A 174 -7.46 8.89 -12.27
N PHE A 175 -6.59 7.86 -12.36
CA PHE A 175 -5.85 7.30 -11.22
C PHE A 175 -4.94 8.34 -10.55
N ARG A 176 -4.17 9.12 -11.32
CA ARG A 176 -3.32 10.20 -10.76
C ARG A 176 -4.16 11.27 -10.05
N THR A 177 -5.30 11.61 -10.65
CA THR A 177 -6.25 12.55 -10.05
C THR A 177 -6.81 11.99 -8.74
N TRP A 178 -7.22 10.72 -8.73
CA TRP A 178 -7.69 10.02 -7.55
C TRP A 178 -6.63 9.97 -6.43
N CYS A 179 -5.36 9.70 -6.77
CA CYS A 179 -4.25 9.74 -5.81
C CYS A 179 -3.98 11.13 -5.24
N THR A 180 -4.26 12.18 -6.01
CA THR A 180 -4.14 13.58 -5.54
C THR A 180 -5.25 13.92 -4.55
N LEU A 181 -6.46 13.39 -4.76
CA LEU A 181 -7.58 13.51 -3.83
C LEU A 181 -7.37 12.68 -2.57
N LEU A 182 -6.74 11.50 -2.71
CA LEU A 182 -6.54 10.52 -1.64
C LEU A 182 -5.05 10.24 -1.38
N PRO A 183 -4.30 11.21 -0.82
CA PRO A 183 -2.86 11.07 -0.64
C PRO A 183 -2.47 9.96 0.34
N SER A 184 -3.33 9.64 1.31
CA SER A 184 -3.14 8.51 2.23
C SER A 184 -3.14 7.16 1.49
N VAL A 185 -4.09 6.99 0.56
CA VAL A 185 -4.19 5.82 -0.32
C VAL A 185 -2.93 5.71 -1.17
N ARG A 186 -2.52 6.81 -1.82
CA ARG A 186 -1.31 6.82 -2.65
C ARG A 186 -0.04 6.49 -1.85
N LYS A 187 0.09 7.00 -0.62
CA LYS A 187 1.21 6.70 0.28
C LYS A 187 1.23 5.21 0.65
N PHE A 188 0.09 4.63 1.00
CA PHE A 188 -0.03 3.21 1.34
C PHE A 188 0.27 2.30 0.15
N LEU A 189 -0.38 2.56 -0.99
CA LEU A 189 -0.18 1.78 -2.22
C LEU A 189 1.21 1.91 -2.81
N GLY A 190 1.98 2.93 -2.42
CA GLY A 190 3.38 3.13 -2.84
C GLY A 190 4.42 2.54 -1.88
N SER A 191 3.99 1.84 -0.82
CA SER A 191 4.88 1.34 0.22
C SER A 191 4.66 -0.13 0.58
N LEU A 192 3.91 -0.88 -0.25
CA LEU A 192 3.51 -2.26 0.05
C LEU A 192 4.69 -3.25 0.06
N LEU A 193 5.77 -2.95 -0.68
CA LEU A 193 7.03 -3.69 -0.63
C LEU A 193 7.94 -3.28 0.54
N ILE A 194 7.46 -2.43 1.45
CA ILE A 194 8.04 -2.20 2.78
C ILE A 194 7.24 -3.06 3.77
N PRO A 195 7.87 -3.98 4.53
CA PRO A 195 7.16 -4.83 5.47
C PRO A 195 6.51 -3.97 6.59
N PRO A 196 5.37 -4.40 7.15
CA PRO A 196 4.61 -3.58 8.12
C PRO A 196 5.43 -3.17 9.36
N ASN A 197 6.35 -4.03 9.80
CA ASN A 197 7.21 -3.80 10.97
C ASN A 197 8.27 -2.70 10.80
N GLN A 198 8.50 -2.21 9.56
CA GLN A 198 9.48 -1.16 9.27
C GLN A 198 8.85 0.24 9.18
N GLY A 199 7.62 0.41 9.67
CA GLY A 199 6.95 1.72 9.67
C GLY A 199 6.47 2.11 8.27
N ARG A 200 5.69 1.23 7.62
CA ARG A 200 5.14 1.42 6.27
C ARG A 200 4.45 2.79 6.12
N PRO A 201 4.96 3.69 5.24
CA PRO A 201 4.31 4.96 4.95
C PRO A 201 2.85 4.79 4.52
N GLY A 202 1.97 5.66 5.01
CA GLY A 202 0.54 5.57 4.71
C GLY A 202 -0.21 4.49 5.49
N SER A 203 0.42 3.79 6.45
CA SER A 203 -0.29 2.88 7.37
C SER A 203 -0.54 3.48 8.75
N GLN A 204 0.09 4.61 9.07
CA GLN A 204 -0.02 5.24 10.38
C GLN A 204 -1.36 5.94 10.55
N VAL A 205 -2.09 5.55 11.60
CA VAL A 205 -3.35 6.17 12.00
C VAL A 205 -3.09 6.96 13.29
N PRO A 206 -3.39 8.27 13.31
CA PRO A 206 -3.25 9.07 14.51
C PRO A 206 -4.06 8.52 15.68
N ARG A 207 -3.47 8.51 16.87
CA ARG A 207 -4.20 8.16 18.09
C ARG A 207 -5.12 9.31 18.45
N LEU A 208 -6.42 9.10 18.29
CA LEU A 208 -7.44 10.08 18.65
C LEU A 208 -7.69 10.05 20.16
N LEU A 209 -7.43 11.17 20.84
CA LEU A 209 -7.66 11.36 22.27
C LEU A 209 -8.86 12.27 22.47
N HIS A 210 -9.80 11.87 23.33
CA HIS A 210 -10.96 12.68 23.70
C HIS A 210 -11.05 12.83 25.23
N LEU A 211 -11.81 13.84 25.68
CA LEU A 211 -12.11 14.01 27.11
C LEU A 211 -13.01 12.86 27.58
N GLU A 212 -12.81 12.40 28.82
CA GLU A 212 -13.55 11.26 29.41
C GLU A 212 -15.08 11.49 29.45
N ASN A 213 -15.52 12.75 29.44
CA ASN A 213 -16.92 13.13 29.57
C ASN A 213 -17.68 13.21 28.23
N ILE A 214 -17.06 12.85 27.10
CA ILE A 214 -17.68 12.92 25.77
C ILE A 214 -18.00 11.50 25.28
N ASP A 215 -19.26 11.27 24.92
CA ASP A 215 -19.68 10.04 24.24
C ASP A 215 -18.94 9.90 22.90
N PRO A 216 -18.19 8.81 22.66
CA PRO A 216 -17.51 8.55 21.40
C PRO A 216 -18.42 8.62 20.16
N ASN A 217 -19.72 8.33 20.29
CA ASN A 217 -20.67 8.40 19.19
C ASN A 217 -20.95 9.83 18.72
N MET A 218 -20.65 10.84 19.54
CA MET A 218 -20.77 12.25 19.18
C MET A 218 -19.55 12.77 18.40
N ILE A 219 -18.46 11.99 18.34
CA ILE A 219 -17.22 12.37 17.67
C ILE A 219 -17.33 12.06 16.17
N LEU A 220 -17.38 13.12 15.36
CA LEU A 220 -17.46 12.99 13.89
C LEU A 220 -16.15 12.47 13.26
N LEU A 221 -14.99 12.82 13.83
CA LEU A 221 -13.70 12.41 13.32
C LEU A 221 -13.43 10.94 13.65
N LYS A 222 -13.73 10.06 12.70
CA LYS A 222 -13.40 8.63 12.75
C LYS A 222 -11.92 8.41 12.40
N LYS A 223 -11.37 7.27 12.84
CA LYS A 223 -9.98 6.84 12.55
C LYS A 223 -9.63 6.90 11.06
N ILE A 224 -10.54 6.48 10.19
CA ILE A 224 -10.34 6.47 8.74
C ILE A 224 -10.26 7.88 8.13
N TYR A 225 -11.03 8.84 8.66
CA TYR A 225 -10.94 10.23 8.24
C TYR A 225 -9.65 10.87 8.75
N ALA A 226 -9.25 10.56 9.99
CA ALA A 226 -7.98 11.01 10.54
C ALA A 226 -6.78 10.47 9.75
N TRP A 227 -6.81 9.19 9.38
CA TRP A 227 -5.82 8.59 8.50
C TRP A 227 -5.76 9.28 7.13
N HIS A 228 -6.92 9.56 6.54
CA HIS A 228 -7.00 10.24 5.26
C HIS A 228 -6.41 11.66 5.29
N ILE A 229 -6.80 12.46 6.28
CA ILE A 229 -6.22 13.79 6.53
C ILE A 229 -4.71 13.66 6.82
N GLY A 230 -4.31 12.64 7.58
CA GLY A 230 -2.91 12.36 7.86
C GLY A 230 -2.08 12.07 6.61
N GLY A 231 -2.73 11.67 5.52
CA GLY A 231 -2.12 11.48 4.21
C GLY A 231 -1.36 12.71 3.68
N ILE A 232 -1.74 13.93 4.04
CA ILE A 232 -1.01 15.15 3.63
C ILE A 232 0.08 15.57 4.61
N LEU A 233 0.11 15.00 5.81
CA LEU A 233 1.01 15.44 6.88
C LEU A 233 2.32 14.64 6.90
N PRO A 234 3.40 15.22 7.47
CA PRO A 234 4.60 14.52 7.91
C PRO A 234 4.30 13.39 8.91
N GLN A 235 5.17 12.39 8.97
CA GLN A 235 4.95 11.22 9.83
C GLN A 235 4.92 11.56 11.34
N HIS A 236 5.72 12.52 11.79
CA HIS A 236 5.76 12.96 13.18
C HIS A 236 4.49 13.70 13.62
N ASP A 237 3.70 14.22 12.67
CA ASP A 237 2.42 14.88 12.96
C ASP A 237 1.26 13.88 13.11
N LEU A 238 1.52 12.58 12.92
CA LEU A 238 0.53 11.49 12.97
C LEU A 238 0.57 10.71 14.29
N GLU A 239 1.17 11.24 15.34
CA GLU A 239 1.27 10.56 16.64
C GLU A 239 -0.05 10.63 17.41
N GLU A 240 -0.41 11.79 17.95
CA GLU A 240 -1.59 11.96 18.80
C GLU A 240 -2.41 13.20 18.42
N TRP A 241 -3.70 13.01 18.19
CA TRP A 241 -4.64 14.10 17.88
C TRP A 241 -5.67 14.22 18.99
N LYS A 242 -5.74 15.38 19.65
CA LYS A 242 -6.59 15.60 20.81
C LYS A 242 -7.81 16.45 20.47
N LEU A 243 -8.99 15.96 20.84
CA LEU A 243 -10.21 16.76 20.79
C LEU A 243 -10.15 17.83 21.89
N LEU A 244 -9.98 19.10 21.51
CA LEU A 244 -9.90 20.22 22.45
C LEU A 244 -11.26 20.84 22.75
N TYR A 245 -12.16 20.87 21.77
CA TYR A 245 -13.47 21.50 21.90
C TYR A 245 -14.56 20.62 21.31
N HIS A 246 -15.65 20.47 22.06
CA HIS A 246 -16.86 19.80 21.58
C HIS A 246 -18.08 20.67 21.86
N SER A 247 -18.96 20.82 20.87
CA SER A 247 -20.10 21.73 20.94
C SER A 247 -21.03 21.45 22.13
N SER A 248 -21.20 20.18 22.51
CA SER A 248 -22.02 19.78 23.66
C SER A 248 -21.44 20.17 25.02
N VAL A 249 -20.14 20.45 25.11
CA VAL A 249 -19.44 20.77 26.36
C VAL A 249 -19.10 22.25 26.42
N ASN A 250 -18.74 22.86 25.29
CA ASN A 250 -18.18 24.20 25.23
C ASN A 250 -19.16 25.27 24.71
N GLY A 251 -20.38 24.89 24.28
CA GLY A 251 -21.41 25.84 23.85
C GLY A 251 -21.10 26.60 22.54
N LEU A 252 -20.11 26.14 21.77
CA LEU A 252 -19.71 26.72 20.48
C LEU A 252 -20.22 25.85 19.33
N SER A 253 -20.68 26.48 18.24
CA SER A 253 -21.44 25.85 17.15
C SER A 253 -20.64 24.92 16.21
N PHE A 254 -19.34 24.72 16.44
CA PHE A 254 -18.49 23.92 15.55
C PHE A 254 -17.67 22.90 16.34
N SER A 255 -17.66 21.64 15.85
CA SER A 255 -16.77 20.59 16.34
C SER A 255 -15.37 20.83 15.76
N THR A 256 -14.44 21.36 16.57
CA THR A 256 -13.06 21.63 16.14
C THR A 256 -12.10 20.61 16.72
N PHE A 257 -11.51 19.79 15.84
CA PHE A 257 -10.37 18.94 16.19
C PHE A 257 -9.08 19.74 15.97
N LEU A 258 -8.18 19.74 16.95
CA LEU A 258 -6.87 20.39 16.84
C LEU A 258 -5.82 19.30 17.05
N GLY A 259 -5.06 18.98 15.99
CA GLY A 259 -3.90 18.11 16.12
C GLY A 259 -2.86 18.80 17.00
N ASN A 260 -2.44 18.17 18.09
CA ASN A 260 -1.29 18.66 18.84
C ASN A 260 -0.04 18.17 18.12
N VAL A 261 0.70 19.08 17.49
CA VAL A 261 2.06 18.78 17.05
C VAL A 261 2.93 18.87 18.29
N SER A 262 3.22 17.73 18.90
CA SER A 262 4.19 17.65 19.99
C SER A 262 5.57 18.03 19.45
N LEU A 263 5.92 19.32 19.52
CA LEU A 263 7.30 19.75 19.48
C LEU A 263 7.98 19.16 20.70
N VAL A 264 8.65 18.01 20.53
CA VAL A 264 9.59 17.49 21.52
C VAL A 264 10.56 18.64 21.85
N GLY A 265 10.59 19.01 23.12
CA GLY A 265 11.13 20.28 23.58
C GLY A 265 12.60 20.52 23.23
N CYS A 266 12.86 21.65 22.58
CA CYS A 266 14.12 22.36 22.79
C CYS A 266 14.01 23.15 24.09
N CYS A 267 14.29 22.50 25.23
CA CYS A 267 14.80 23.21 26.40
C CYS A 267 16.33 23.14 26.33
N ASN A 268 16.96 24.30 26.11
CA ASN A 268 18.29 24.60 26.63
C ASN A 268 18.11 25.72 27.66
#